data_AF-A0A9W4IQM9-F1
#
_entry.id   AF-A0A9W4IQM9-F1
#
_cell.length_a   1.000
_cell.length_b   1.000
_cell.length_c   1.000
_cell.angle_alpha   90.00
_cell.angle_beta   90.00
_cell.angle_gamma   90.00
#
_symmetry.space_group_name_H-M   'P 1'
#
loop_
_entity.id
_entity.type
_entity.pdbx_description
1 polymer ?
#
loop_
_entity_poly.entity_id
_entity_poly.type
_entity_poly.pdbx_seq_one_letter_code
_entity_poly.pdbx_strand_id
1 'polypeptide(L)'
;MHKENHENDKQHCTSQIQSLLCTERDLRHDAQEEELARDLPYRTEEIMTWFEKVNKSLWYHKRKWWKYRSELGQGAVARAFDLWRSNPAWYMHEVLVEDCAQKQGCCARGCGCCEKRQKTSTRLAAGHCALTCPCCRRLRGFELTPEEQKNIYNDFDLQGDKTFYDRIELASIWGLSLNSDKAPDDLIKLGCELGDAENPDDELCGIDRTDDEDGFSSKTVSSWIVAKCEQGVYGEEMDGRGLKNNNPGA
;
A
#
# COMPACT_ATOMS: atom_id res chain seq x y z
N MET A 1 36.84 -20.74 12.19
CA MET A 1 36.44 -19.93 11.01
C MET A 1 34.93 -20.04 10.86
N HIS A 2 34.20 -18.97 11.20
CA HIS A 2 32.74 -18.88 11.17
C HIS A 2 32.25 -18.54 9.75
N LYS A 3 31.54 -19.45 9.07
CA LYS A 3 30.86 -19.12 7.81
C LYS A 3 29.44 -19.70 7.62
N GLU A 4 28.85 -20.43 8.56
CA GLU A 4 27.60 -21.17 8.30
C GLU A 4 26.29 -20.58 8.90
N ASN A 5 26.31 -19.44 9.59
CA ASN A 5 25.08 -18.87 10.17
C ASN A 5 24.47 -17.69 9.38
N HIS A 6 25.13 -17.19 8.34
CA HIS A 6 24.70 -15.96 7.65
C HIS A 6 23.55 -16.15 6.64
N GLU A 7 23.36 -17.33 6.08
CA GLU A 7 22.30 -17.58 5.09
C GLU A 7 20.92 -17.76 5.74
N ASN A 8 20.85 -18.43 6.88
CA ASN A 8 19.59 -18.61 7.63
C ASN A 8 19.05 -17.29 8.21
N ASP A 9 19.95 -16.43 8.70
CA ASP A 9 19.59 -15.11 9.23
C ASP A 9 19.08 -14.17 8.13
N LYS A 10 19.68 -14.23 6.92
CA LYS A 10 19.22 -13.47 5.75
C LYS A 10 17.84 -13.94 5.28
N GLN A 11 17.64 -15.24 5.14
CA GLN A 11 16.35 -15.81 4.72
C GLN A 11 15.24 -15.46 5.72
N HIS A 12 15.53 -15.49 7.02
CA HIS A 12 14.57 -15.10 8.06
C HIS A 12 14.25 -13.60 8.04
N CYS A 13 15.26 -12.73 7.91
CA CYS A 13 15.08 -11.28 7.84
C CYS A 13 14.27 -10.85 6.60
N THR A 14 14.55 -11.42 5.43
CA THR A 14 13.78 -11.15 4.20
C THR A 14 12.29 -11.53 4.36
N SER A 15 11.98 -12.63 5.06
CA SER A 15 10.59 -13.03 5.33
C SER A 15 9.83 -12.03 6.24
N GLN A 16 10.54 -11.38 7.18
CA GLN A 16 9.96 -10.41 8.11
C GLN A 16 9.71 -9.06 7.44
N ILE A 17 10.67 -8.56 6.65
CA ILE A 17 10.52 -7.31 5.90
C ILE A 17 9.37 -7.46 4.90
N GLN A 18 9.30 -8.59 4.19
CA GLN A 18 8.20 -8.87 3.26
C GLN A 18 6.85 -8.85 3.99
N SER A 19 6.76 -9.49 5.16
CA SER A 19 5.54 -9.49 5.97
C SER A 19 5.15 -8.08 6.43
N LEU A 20 6.13 -7.25 6.78
CA LEU A 20 5.93 -5.84 7.13
C LEU A 20 5.38 -5.04 5.93
N LEU A 21 6.03 -5.12 4.77
CA LEU A 21 5.65 -4.37 3.57
C LEU A 21 4.26 -4.80 3.03
N CYS A 22 3.95 -6.10 3.07
CA CYS A 22 2.62 -6.61 2.77
C CYS A 22 1.57 -6.03 3.74
N THR A 23 1.86 -6.02 5.04
CA THR A 23 0.97 -5.43 6.04
C THR A 23 0.78 -3.92 5.85
N GLU A 24 1.83 -3.20 5.44
CA GLU A 24 1.72 -1.78 5.10
C GLU A 24 0.81 -1.53 3.90
N ARG A 25 0.88 -2.38 2.87
CA ARG A 25 -0.05 -2.32 1.74
C ARG A 25 -1.49 -2.49 2.21
N ASP A 26 -1.76 -3.47 3.06
CA ASP A 26 -3.11 -3.76 3.56
C ASP A 26 -3.62 -2.63 4.46
N LEU A 27 -2.75 -2.06 5.32
CA LEU A 27 -3.02 -0.84 6.09
C LEU A 27 -3.41 0.34 5.21
N ARG A 28 -2.66 0.57 4.12
CA ARG A 28 -2.97 1.64 3.16
C ARG A 28 -4.31 1.42 2.49
N HIS A 29 -4.63 0.18 2.11
CA HIS A 29 -5.92 -0.16 1.52
C HIS A 29 -7.07 0.15 2.48
N ASP A 30 -7.04 -0.38 3.70
CA ASP A 30 -8.14 -0.18 4.63
C ASP A 30 -8.25 1.29 5.08
N ALA A 31 -7.14 2.02 5.20
CA ALA A 31 -7.18 3.45 5.53
C ALA A 31 -7.83 4.29 4.42
N GLN A 32 -7.61 3.92 3.16
CA GLN A 32 -8.25 4.56 2.00
C GLN A 32 -9.74 4.28 1.94
N GLU A 33 -10.15 3.06 2.29
CA GLU A 33 -11.57 2.69 2.40
C GLU A 33 -12.23 3.40 3.60
N GLU A 34 -11.53 3.54 4.73
CA GLU A 34 -12.03 4.28 5.90
C GLU A 34 -12.23 5.77 5.60
N GLU A 35 -11.28 6.39 4.90
CA GLU A 35 -11.36 7.79 4.44
C GLU A 35 -12.59 7.98 3.54
N LEU A 36 -12.78 7.09 2.55
CA LEU A 36 -13.98 7.11 1.72
C LEU A 36 -15.26 6.99 2.56
N ALA A 37 -15.32 6.04 3.50
CA ALA A 37 -16.49 5.82 4.34
C ALA A 37 -16.86 7.05 5.18
N ARG A 38 -15.84 7.78 5.63
CA ARG A 38 -16.01 9.00 6.42
C ARG A 38 -16.56 10.15 5.59
N ASP A 39 -16.15 10.24 4.33
CA ASP A 39 -16.50 11.33 3.42
C ASP A 39 -17.86 11.11 2.71
N LEU A 40 -18.50 9.95 2.90
CA LEU A 40 -19.84 9.70 2.36
C LEU A 40 -20.89 10.59 3.03
N PRO A 41 -21.75 11.28 2.25
CA PRO A 41 -22.71 12.25 2.79
C PRO A 41 -23.91 11.60 3.51
N TYR A 42 -24.09 10.29 3.40
CA TYR A 42 -25.19 9.54 4.00
C TYR A 42 -24.70 8.24 4.64
N ARG A 43 -25.39 7.85 5.72
CA ARG A 43 -25.03 6.71 6.57
C ARG A 43 -26.13 5.65 6.51
N THR A 44 -26.10 4.83 5.46
CA THR A 44 -26.99 3.66 5.33
C THR A 44 -26.50 2.52 6.22
N GLU A 45 -27.37 1.54 6.50
CA GLU A 45 -26.99 0.32 7.23
C GLU A 45 -25.84 -0.44 6.55
N GLU A 46 -25.86 -0.46 5.22
CA GLU A 46 -24.80 -0.97 4.36
C GLU A 46 -23.46 -0.24 4.59
N ILE A 47 -23.46 1.09 4.56
CA ILE A 47 -22.26 1.91 4.80
C ILE A 47 -21.73 1.69 6.22
N MET A 48 -22.62 1.59 7.20
CA MET A 48 -22.25 1.32 8.59
C MET A 48 -21.58 -0.04 8.76
N THR A 49 -22.17 -1.08 8.19
CA THR A 49 -21.63 -2.44 8.22
C THR A 49 -20.26 -2.50 7.56
N TRP A 50 -20.09 -1.84 6.41
CA TRP A 50 -18.80 -1.75 5.74
C TRP A 50 -17.77 -0.95 6.56
N PHE A 51 -18.17 0.18 7.15
CA PHE A 51 -17.30 0.99 8.00
C PHE A 51 -16.81 0.22 9.23
N GLU A 52 -17.68 -0.55 9.89
CA GLU A 52 -17.31 -1.44 11.00
C GLU A 52 -16.30 -2.52 10.55
N LYS A 53 -16.53 -3.12 9.38
CA LYS A 53 -15.62 -4.12 8.80
C LYS A 53 -14.25 -3.52 8.51
N VAL A 54 -14.19 -2.34 7.90
CA VAL A 54 -12.94 -1.61 7.61
C VAL A 54 -12.22 -1.26 8.91
N ASN A 55 -12.92 -0.75 9.91
CA ASN A 55 -12.32 -0.43 11.22
C ASN A 55 -11.73 -1.65 11.92
N LYS A 56 -12.41 -2.80 11.82
CA LYS A 56 -11.91 -4.08 12.36
C LYS A 56 -10.64 -4.53 11.63
N SER A 57 -10.61 -4.45 10.30
CA SER A 57 -9.43 -4.79 9.50
C SER A 57 -8.26 -3.85 9.79
N LEU A 58 -8.50 -2.53 9.85
CA LEU A 58 -7.51 -1.53 10.26
C LEU A 58 -6.89 -1.85 11.62
N TRP A 59 -7.72 -2.18 12.61
CA TRP A 59 -7.25 -2.55 13.95
C TRP A 59 -6.31 -3.77 13.90
N TYR A 60 -6.70 -4.79 13.13
CA TYR A 60 -5.91 -6.01 12.99
C TYR A 60 -4.58 -5.77 12.26
N HIS A 61 -4.60 -5.04 11.16
CA HIS A 61 -3.40 -4.72 10.40
C HIS A 61 -2.45 -3.80 11.17
N LYS A 62 -2.96 -2.85 11.98
CA LYS A 62 -2.10 -2.04 12.87
C LYS A 62 -1.36 -2.92 13.87
N ARG A 63 -2.01 -3.93 14.43
CA ARG A 63 -1.38 -4.89 15.35
C ARG A 63 -0.34 -5.76 14.66
N LYS A 64 -0.65 -6.28 13.46
CA LYS A 64 0.31 -7.02 12.64
C LYS A 64 1.54 -6.16 12.33
N TRP A 65 1.34 -4.90 11.96
CA TRP A 65 2.43 -3.98 11.68
C TRP A 65 3.35 -3.81 12.89
N TRP A 66 2.79 -3.57 14.08
CA TRP A 66 3.58 -3.47 15.31
C TRP A 66 4.32 -4.77 15.64
N LYS A 67 3.68 -5.93 15.42
CA LYS A 67 4.32 -7.24 15.58
C LYS A 67 5.54 -7.34 14.65
N TYR A 68 5.37 -7.20 13.35
CA TYR A 68 6.45 -7.35 12.38
C TYR A 68 7.53 -6.28 12.56
N ARG A 69 7.15 -5.03 12.85
CA ARG A 69 8.10 -3.97 13.18
C ARG A 69 8.93 -4.33 14.41
N SER A 70 8.32 -4.90 15.47
CA SER A 70 9.04 -5.30 16.68
C SER A 70 10.00 -6.48 16.44
N GLU A 71 9.66 -7.38 15.52
CA GLU A 71 10.48 -8.54 15.15
C GLU A 71 11.78 -8.13 14.44
N LEU A 72 11.83 -6.96 13.79
CA LEU A 72 13.08 -6.37 13.24
C LEU A 72 14.11 -6.02 14.34
N GLY A 73 13.70 -5.98 15.60
CA GLY A 73 14.56 -5.68 16.75
C GLY A 73 15.12 -4.25 16.76
N GLN A 74 16.33 -4.09 17.30
CA GLN A 74 17.07 -2.81 17.38
C GLN A 74 18.33 -2.79 16.49
N GLY A 75 18.35 -3.66 15.48
CA GLY A 75 19.48 -3.82 14.55
C GLY A 75 19.62 -2.67 13.55
N ALA A 76 20.59 -2.82 12.64
CA ALA A 76 20.83 -1.83 11.59
C ALA A 76 19.60 -1.58 10.71
N VAL A 77 18.86 -2.64 10.37
CA VAL A 77 17.61 -2.57 9.58
C VAL A 77 16.57 -1.69 10.28
N ALA A 78 16.29 -1.94 11.55
CA ALA A 78 15.30 -1.16 12.31
C ALA A 78 15.70 0.31 12.43
N ARG A 79 17.00 0.61 12.61
CA ARG A 79 17.49 2.00 12.66
C ARG A 79 17.40 2.70 11.30
N ALA A 80 17.76 2.01 10.23
CA ALA A 80 17.62 2.54 8.87
C ALA A 80 16.15 2.85 8.56
N PHE A 81 15.27 1.91 8.88
CA PHE A 81 13.82 2.10 8.77
C PHE A 81 13.35 3.33 9.56
N ASP A 82 13.65 3.43 10.85
CA ASP A 82 13.18 4.54 11.68
C ASP A 82 13.73 5.89 11.21
N LEU A 83 15.01 5.93 10.82
CA LEU A 83 15.64 7.13 10.28
C LEU A 83 14.97 7.56 8.98
N TRP A 84 14.82 6.65 8.03
CA TRP A 84 14.20 6.94 6.75
C TRP A 84 12.73 7.36 6.91
N ARG A 85 11.97 6.60 7.69
CA ARG A 85 10.54 6.88 7.98
C ARG A 85 10.34 8.06 8.92
N SER A 86 11.41 8.68 9.45
CA SER A 86 11.32 9.96 10.17
C SER A 86 10.94 11.10 9.22
N ASN A 87 11.37 11.02 7.95
CA ASN A 87 10.95 11.91 6.89
C ASN A 87 9.48 11.61 6.53
N PRO A 88 8.54 12.55 6.70
CA PRO A 88 7.13 12.29 6.46
C PRO A 88 6.78 12.11 4.97
N ALA A 89 7.69 12.48 4.05
CA ALA A 89 7.55 12.33 2.61
C ALA A 89 8.28 11.08 2.07
N TRP A 90 8.78 10.18 2.93
CA TRP A 90 9.52 8.95 2.54
C TRP A 90 8.81 8.16 1.42
N TYR A 91 7.48 8.17 1.42
CA TYR A 91 6.69 7.39 0.48
C TYR A 91 6.64 7.98 -0.93
N MET A 92 7.07 9.24 -1.09
CA MET A 92 7.21 9.91 -2.40
C MET A 92 8.58 9.64 -3.05
N HIS A 93 9.33 8.66 -2.54
CA HIS A 93 10.54 8.16 -3.17
C HIS A 93 10.26 7.71 -4.62
N GLU A 94 11.16 8.05 -5.55
CA GLU A 94 10.97 7.86 -7.00
C GLU A 94 10.54 6.45 -7.39
N VAL A 95 11.13 5.43 -6.78
CA VAL A 95 10.81 4.01 -7.04
C VAL A 95 9.36 3.69 -6.65
N LEU A 96 8.85 4.28 -5.57
CA LEU A 96 7.46 4.06 -5.12
C LEU A 96 6.46 4.84 -5.98
N VAL A 97 6.86 6.01 -6.47
CA VAL A 97 6.10 6.80 -7.45
C VAL A 97 5.99 6.05 -8.77
N GLU A 98 7.10 5.51 -9.27
CA GLU A 98 7.17 4.69 -10.48
C GLU A 98 6.33 3.42 -10.35
N ASP A 99 6.44 2.71 -9.22
CA ASP A 99 5.62 1.54 -8.94
C ASP A 99 4.12 1.85 -9.02
N CYS A 100 3.71 2.97 -8.41
CA CYS A 100 2.34 3.44 -8.49
C CYS A 100 1.92 3.76 -9.93
N ALA A 101 2.79 4.39 -10.71
CA ALA A 101 2.51 4.75 -12.10
C ALA A 101 2.40 3.51 -13.02
N GLN A 102 3.31 2.54 -12.89
CA GLN A 102 3.32 1.30 -13.68
C GLN A 102 2.06 0.45 -13.44
N LYS A 103 1.55 0.46 -12.21
CA LYS A 103 0.27 -0.14 -11.82
C LYS A 103 -0.96 0.66 -12.26
N GLN A 104 -0.77 1.67 -13.11
CA GLN A 104 -1.80 2.60 -13.58
C GLN A 104 -2.53 3.31 -12.43
N GLY A 105 -1.80 3.59 -11.36
CA GLY A 105 -2.29 4.27 -10.17
C GLY A 105 -2.35 5.79 -10.35
N CYS A 106 -2.56 6.50 -9.24
CA CYS A 106 -2.75 7.95 -9.26
C CYS A 106 -1.54 8.72 -9.78
N CYS A 107 -0.33 8.19 -9.61
CA CYS A 107 0.91 8.83 -10.09
C CYS A 107 1.02 8.86 -11.61
N ALA A 108 0.42 7.91 -12.34
CA ALA A 108 0.39 7.96 -13.81
C ALA A 108 -0.38 9.17 -14.37
N ARG A 109 -1.26 9.78 -13.57
CA ARG A 109 -2.08 10.93 -13.97
C ARG A 109 -1.54 12.29 -13.53
N GLY A 110 -0.58 12.31 -12.61
CA GLY A 110 -0.17 13.56 -11.97
C GLY A 110 -1.28 14.25 -11.15
N CYS A 111 -2.31 13.53 -10.67
CA CYS A 111 -3.44 14.18 -9.97
C CYS A 111 -3.10 14.74 -8.57
N GLY A 112 -1.87 14.53 -8.08
CA GLY A 112 -1.36 15.06 -6.81
C GLY A 112 -1.97 14.47 -5.53
N CYS A 113 -2.86 13.47 -5.63
CA CYS A 113 -3.52 12.94 -4.44
C CYS A 113 -2.56 12.16 -3.52
N CYS A 114 -1.55 11.47 -4.09
CA CYS A 114 -0.55 10.73 -3.32
C CYS A 114 0.26 11.67 -2.43
N GLU A 115 0.72 12.80 -2.95
CA GLU A 115 1.47 13.79 -2.17
C GLU A 115 0.66 14.32 -0.99
N LYS A 116 -0.64 14.56 -1.17
CA LYS A 116 -1.53 15.09 -0.14
C LYS A 116 -1.82 14.11 1.01
N ARG A 117 -1.48 12.81 0.87
CA ARG A 117 -1.78 11.76 1.88
C ARG A 117 -1.10 11.94 3.22
N GLN A 118 0.01 12.67 3.28
CA GLN A 118 0.66 13.05 4.54
C GLN A 118 -0.33 13.73 5.51
N LYS A 119 -1.35 14.41 4.98
CA LYS A 119 -2.31 15.20 5.75
C LYS A 119 -3.55 14.42 6.20
N THR A 120 -3.89 13.32 5.53
CA THR A 120 -5.19 12.64 5.72
C THR A 120 -5.08 11.21 6.25
N SER A 121 -3.93 10.57 6.09
CA SER A 121 -3.70 9.19 6.54
C SER A 121 -3.10 9.11 7.94
N THR A 122 -3.40 8.04 8.68
CA THR A 122 -2.56 7.68 9.83
C THR A 122 -1.11 7.51 9.36
N ARG A 123 -0.10 7.94 10.13
CA ARG A 123 1.31 7.87 9.72
C ARG A 123 1.75 6.47 9.23
N LEU A 124 1.13 5.41 9.75
CA LEU A 124 1.38 4.01 9.34
C LEU A 124 0.80 3.65 7.95
N ALA A 125 -0.18 4.41 7.48
CA ALA A 125 -0.85 4.24 6.19
C ALA A 125 -0.44 5.31 5.17
N ALA A 126 0.64 6.05 5.43
CA ALA A 126 1.23 6.94 4.44
C ALA A 126 1.79 6.10 3.27
N GLY A 127 1.46 6.50 2.05
CA GLY A 127 2.01 5.91 0.83
C GLY A 127 1.10 5.93 -0.37
N HIS A 128 1.59 5.41 -1.49
CA HIS A 128 0.83 5.38 -2.74
C HIS A 128 -0.46 4.55 -2.65
N CYS A 129 -1.39 4.85 -3.55
CA CYS A 129 -2.67 4.17 -3.59
C CYS A 129 -2.51 2.65 -3.77
N ALA A 130 -3.35 1.87 -3.09
CA ALA A 130 -3.55 0.49 -3.48
C ALA A 130 -4.25 0.42 -4.85
N LEU A 131 -4.09 -0.70 -5.57
CA LEU A 131 -4.74 -0.94 -6.87
C LEU A 131 -6.26 -0.64 -6.85
N THR A 132 -6.88 -0.93 -5.71
CA THR A 132 -8.31 -0.85 -5.48
C THR A 132 -8.73 0.40 -4.72
N CYS A 133 -7.86 1.40 -4.56
CA CYS A 133 -8.26 2.64 -3.90
C CYS A 133 -9.42 3.31 -4.66
N PRO A 134 -10.27 4.08 -3.97
CA PRO A 134 -11.44 4.72 -4.59
C PRO A 134 -11.09 5.58 -5.82
N CYS A 135 -9.96 6.28 -5.78
CA CYS A 135 -9.49 7.14 -6.86
C CYS A 135 -9.06 6.35 -8.11
N CYS A 136 -8.40 5.21 -7.93
CA CYS A 136 -7.98 4.32 -9.01
C CYS A 136 -9.17 3.53 -9.56
N ARG A 137 -10.07 3.07 -8.70
CA ARG A 137 -11.31 2.40 -9.07
C ARG A 137 -12.17 3.29 -9.97
N ARG A 138 -12.41 4.54 -9.57
CA ARG A 138 -13.19 5.51 -10.35
C ARG A 138 -12.58 5.75 -11.73
N LEU A 139 -11.26 5.87 -11.81
CA LEU A 139 -10.56 6.04 -13.08
C LEU A 139 -10.72 4.82 -13.99
N ARG A 140 -10.47 3.65 -13.41
CA ARG A 140 -10.49 2.38 -14.12
C ARG A 140 -11.91 2.05 -14.64
N GLY A 141 -12.94 2.51 -13.95
CA GLY A 141 -14.35 2.39 -14.40
C GLY A 141 -14.96 1.00 -14.20
N PHE A 142 -14.22 0.07 -13.59
CA PHE A 142 -14.68 -1.27 -13.24
C PHE A 142 -14.06 -1.71 -11.91
N GLU A 143 -14.57 -2.79 -11.33
CA GLU A 143 -14.00 -3.42 -10.14
C GLU A 143 -13.09 -4.58 -10.53
N LEU A 144 -12.02 -4.76 -9.77
CA LEU A 144 -11.19 -5.96 -9.89
C LEU A 144 -11.80 -7.02 -8.99
N THR A 145 -11.97 -8.23 -9.53
CA THR A 145 -12.22 -9.42 -8.72
C THR A 145 -11.01 -9.69 -7.80
N PRO A 146 -11.20 -10.44 -6.70
CA PRO A 146 -10.09 -10.84 -5.84
C PRO A 146 -8.98 -11.59 -6.60
N GLU A 147 -9.35 -12.38 -7.62
CA GLU A 147 -8.41 -13.10 -8.46
C GLU A 147 -7.62 -12.17 -9.38
N GLU A 148 -8.27 -11.22 -10.06
CA GLU A 148 -7.56 -10.21 -10.87
C GLU A 148 -6.64 -9.33 -10.02
N GLN A 149 -7.09 -8.91 -8.84
CA GLN A 149 -6.27 -8.14 -7.90
C GLN A 149 -5.04 -8.95 -7.47
N LYS A 150 -5.23 -10.24 -7.16
CA LYS A 150 -4.13 -11.14 -6.82
C LYS A 150 -3.18 -11.32 -8.01
N ASN A 151 -3.69 -11.51 -9.22
CA ASN A 151 -2.88 -11.67 -10.42
C ASN A 151 -2.06 -10.42 -10.73
N ILE A 152 -2.65 -9.23 -10.66
CA ILE A 152 -1.90 -7.98 -10.83
C ILE A 152 -0.83 -7.87 -9.73
N TYR A 153 -1.16 -8.13 -8.47
CA TYR A 153 -0.12 -8.15 -7.44
C TYR A 153 0.95 -9.21 -7.67
N ASN A 154 0.61 -10.35 -8.26
CA ASN A 154 1.52 -11.44 -8.61
C ASN A 154 2.44 -11.08 -9.80
N ASP A 155 1.92 -10.32 -10.77
CA ASP A 155 2.68 -9.85 -11.94
C ASP A 155 3.65 -8.72 -11.56
N PHE A 156 3.28 -7.93 -10.56
CA PHE A 156 4.12 -6.92 -9.91
C PHE A 156 4.66 -7.41 -8.56
N ASP A 157 4.81 -8.73 -8.38
CA ASP A 157 5.04 -9.30 -7.05
C ASP A 157 6.47 -9.25 -6.60
N LEU A 158 6.51 -9.04 -5.30
CA LEU A 158 7.59 -9.24 -4.38
C LEU A 158 8.09 -10.71 -4.32
N GLN A 159 7.47 -11.66 -5.03
CA GLN A 159 7.77 -13.11 -4.95
C GLN A 159 8.26 -13.75 -6.25
N GLY A 160 7.96 -13.16 -7.41
CA GLY A 160 8.33 -13.74 -8.73
C GLY A 160 9.66 -13.22 -9.27
N ASP A 161 9.95 -11.94 -9.01
CA ASP A 161 11.17 -11.27 -9.44
C ASP A 161 11.88 -10.66 -8.24
N LYS A 162 12.94 -11.33 -7.76
CA LYS A 162 13.76 -10.84 -6.65
C LYS A 162 14.22 -9.40 -6.87
N THR A 163 14.47 -9.01 -8.13
CA THR A 163 14.94 -7.65 -8.44
C THR A 163 13.87 -6.59 -8.18
N PHE A 164 12.59 -6.91 -8.40
CA PHE A 164 11.48 -6.01 -8.11
C PHE A 164 11.26 -5.86 -6.60
N TYR A 165 11.26 -6.97 -5.86
CA TYR A 165 11.16 -6.95 -4.40
C TYR A 165 12.29 -6.12 -3.77
N ASP A 166 13.53 -6.40 -4.17
CA ASP A 166 14.71 -5.73 -3.63
C ASP A 166 14.64 -4.21 -3.89
N ARG A 167 14.10 -3.78 -5.04
CA ARG A 167 13.86 -2.34 -5.32
C ARG A 167 12.87 -1.72 -4.35
N ILE A 168 11.73 -2.38 -4.10
CA ILE A 168 10.70 -1.87 -3.19
C ILE A 168 11.21 -1.88 -1.74
N GLU A 169 11.94 -2.91 -1.33
CA GLU A 169 12.57 -2.98 -0.02
C GLU A 169 13.60 -1.86 0.16
N LEU A 170 14.51 -1.67 -0.80
CA LEU A 170 15.54 -0.62 -0.76
C LEU A 170 14.89 0.77 -0.62
N ALA A 171 13.88 1.07 -1.42
CA ALA A 171 13.17 2.34 -1.34
C ALA A 171 12.38 2.49 -0.02
N SER A 172 11.74 1.42 0.46
CA SER A 172 10.82 1.49 1.60
C SER A 172 11.50 1.45 2.96
N ILE A 173 12.66 0.78 3.07
CA ILE A 173 13.38 0.57 4.32
C ILE A 173 14.61 1.48 4.41
N TRP A 174 15.30 1.70 3.29
CA TRP A 174 16.61 2.36 3.28
C TRP A 174 16.61 3.72 2.58
N GLY A 175 15.56 4.03 1.80
CA GLY A 175 15.53 5.23 0.95
C GLY A 175 16.53 5.16 -0.21
N LEU A 176 16.85 3.96 -0.69
CA LEU A 176 17.85 3.73 -1.73
C LEU A 176 17.22 3.27 -3.04
N SER A 177 17.95 3.46 -4.14
CA SER A 177 17.64 2.96 -5.48
C SER A 177 18.86 2.21 -6.03
N LEU A 178 18.64 1.05 -6.67
CA LEU A 178 19.74 0.15 -7.10
C LEU A 178 20.75 0.80 -8.06
N ASN A 179 20.35 1.83 -8.79
CA ASN A 179 21.15 2.45 -9.86
C ASN A 179 21.33 3.96 -9.67
N SER A 180 21.28 4.45 -8.42
CA SER A 180 21.40 5.88 -8.14
C SER A 180 22.41 6.13 -7.02
N ASP A 181 23.32 7.06 -7.28
CA ASP A 181 24.28 7.58 -6.30
C ASP A 181 23.73 8.82 -5.56
N LYS A 182 22.48 9.22 -5.85
CA LYS A 182 21.83 10.37 -5.21
C LYS A 182 21.56 10.08 -3.74
N ALA A 183 21.54 11.12 -2.91
CA ALA A 183 21.16 10.97 -1.52
C ALA A 183 19.66 10.59 -1.42
N PRO A 184 19.24 9.84 -0.38
CA PRO A 184 17.85 9.42 -0.21
C PRO A 184 16.82 10.54 -0.31
N ASP A 185 17.13 11.73 0.24
CA ASP A 185 16.24 12.88 0.21
C ASP A 185 16.11 13.49 -1.20
N ASP A 186 17.13 13.38 -2.04
CA ASP A 186 17.12 13.84 -3.45
C ASP A 186 16.26 12.92 -4.35
N LEU A 187 15.88 11.75 -3.84
CA LEU A 187 15.01 10.78 -4.52
C LEU A 187 13.53 11.00 -4.22
N ILE A 188 13.19 11.97 -3.36
CA ILE A 188 11.80 12.30 -3.01
C ILE A 188 11.24 13.24 -4.08
N LYS A 189 10.21 12.79 -4.80
CA LYS A 189 9.50 13.57 -5.82
C LYS A 189 8.31 14.29 -5.21
N LEU A 190 8.48 15.56 -4.85
CA LEU A 190 7.38 16.45 -4.43
C LEU A 190 6.98 17.35 -5.61
N GLY A 191 5.68 17.53 -5.85
CA GLY A 191 5.19 18.31 -6.99
C GLY A 191 5.20 17.57 -8.33
N CYS A 192 4.60 18.20 -9.34
CA CYS A 192 4.57 17.73 -10.73
C CYS A 192 5.90 18.03 -11.45
N GLU A 193 7.02 17.49 -10.98
CA GLU A 193 8.27 17.48 -11.77
C GLU A 193 8.32 16.20 -12.63
N LEU A 194 7.37 16.12 -13.57
CA LEU A 194 7.49 15.31 -14.78
C LEU A 194 7.31 16.29 -15.94
N GLY A 195 8.34 17.10 -16.17
CA GLY A 195 8.25 18.21 -17.10
C GLY A 195 9.59 18.76 -17.56
N ASP A 196 10.62 17.91 -17.71
CA ASP A 196 11.81 18.26 -18.48
C ASP A 196 11.90 17.32 -19.70
N ALA A 197 11.03 17.56 -20.67
CA ALA A 197 11.26 17.17 -22.06
C ALA A 197 10.82 18.35 -22.94
N GLU A 198 11.82 18.95 -23.57
CA GLU A 198 11.72 20.05 -24.54
C GLU A 198 10.76 19.66 -25.68
N ASN A 199 9.49 20.07 -25.59
CA ASN A 199 8.58 20.10 -26.73
C ASN A 199 7.58 21.26 -26.54
N PRO A 200 7.64 22.33 -27.34
CA PRO A 200 6.76 23.49 -27.16
C PRO A 200 5.30 23.26 -27.59
N ASP A 201 4.95 22.06 -28.08
CA ASP A 201 3.72 21.86 -28.85
C ASP A 201 2.72 20.84 -28.25
N ASP A 202 2.98 20.27 -27.06
CA ASP A 202 1.99 19.40 -26.37
C ASP A 202 1.11 20.19 -25.40
N GLU A 203 0.20 20.97 -25.99
CA GLU A 203 -0.94 21.59 -25.31
C GLU A 203 -1.99 20.53 -24.93
N LEU A 204 -1.72 19.69 -23.94
CA LEU A 204 -2.72 18.76 -23.35
C LEU A 204 -2.56 18.60 -21.83
N CYS A 205 -2.44 19.71 -21.10
CA CYS A 205 -2.83 19.77 -19.68
C CYS A 205 -3.89 20.85 -19.43
N GLY A 206 -4.82 21.00 -20.38
CA GLY A 206 -6.01 21.83 -20.22
C GLY A 206 -7.25 20.95 -20.05
N ILE A 207 -7.49 20.45 -18.85
CA ILE A 207 -8.87 20.19 -18.44
C ILE A 207 -9.13 21.12 -17.26
N ASP A 208 -9.74 22.25 -17.60
CA ASP A 208 -10.56 23.04 -16.69
C ASP A 208 -11.40 22.08 -15.86
N ARG A 209 -11.14 22.02 -14.56
CA ARG A 209 -12.17 21.59 -13.63
C ARG A 209 -13.10 22.79 -13.48
N THR A 210 -14.09 22.87 -14.36
CA THR A 210 -15.41 23.28 -13.92
C THR A 210 -15.77 22.44 -12.70
N ASP A 211 -16.28 23.10 -11.68
CA ASP A 211 -16.91 22.49 -10.53
C ASP A 211 -18.18 21.75 -11.00
N ASP A 212 -18.00 20.61 -11.66
CA ASP A 212 -19.07 19.66 -11.91
C ASP A 212 -19.27 18.90 -10.60
N GLU A 213 -20.17 19.45 -9.78
CA GLU A 213 -20.95 18.71 -8.81
C GLU A 213 -21.81 17.64 -9.51
N ASP A 214 -21.17 16.69 -10.18
CA ASP A 214 -21.84 15.48 -10.62
C ASP A 214 -22.01 14.57 -9.41
N GLY A 215 -23.21 14.69 -8.86
CA GLY A 215 -23.70 13.92 -7.74
C GLY A 215 -23.37 12.43 -7.89
N PHE A 216 -22.71 11.92 -6.86
CA PHE A 216 -22.62 10.51 -6.58
C PHE A 216 -24.04 9.93 -6.50
N SER A 217 -24.51 9.36 -7.62
CA SER A 217 -25.81 8.70 -7.68
C SER A 217 -25.85 7.60 -6.63
N SER A 218 -26.82 7.67 -5.71
CA SER A 218 -27.02 6.68 -4.64
C SER A 218 -27.06 5.22 -5.18
N LYS A 219 -27.38 5.02 -6.46
CA LYS A 219 -27.43 3.70 -7.11
C LYS A 219 -26.06 3.05 -7.33
N THR A 220 -25.02 3.82 -7.67
CA THR A 220 -23.67 3.25 -7.89
C THR A 220 -22.99 2.88 -6.58
N VAL A 221 -23.31 3.58 -5.49
CA VAL A 221 -22.84 3.29 -4.12
C VAL A 221 -23.47 2.02 -3.59
N SER A 222 -24.79 1.90 -3.66
CA SER A 222 -25.52 0.75 -3.13
C SER A 222 -25.19 -0.52 -3.91
N SER A 223 -25.11 -0.44 -5.24
CA SER A 223 -24.65 -1.57 -6.07
C SER A 223 -23.22 -2.02 -5.71
N TRP A 224 -22.36 -1.08 -5.30
CA TRP A 224 -20.99 -1.36 -4.90
C TRP A 224 -20.89 -1.98 -3.50
N ILE A 225 -21.63 -1.48 -2.51
CA ILE A 225 -21.61 -2.05 -1.15
C ILE A 225 -22.15 -3.47 -1.15
N VAL A 226 -23.23 -3.71 -1.91
CA VAL A 226 -23.81 -5.05 -2.07
C VAL A 226 -22.78 -6.05 -2.61
N ALA A 227 -22.02 -5.69 -3.65
CA ALA A 227 -20.97 -6.56 -4.20
C ALA A 227 -19.85 -6.89 -3.18
N LYS A 228 -19.45 -5.94 -2.33
CA LYS A 228 -18.43 -6.16 -1.28
C LYS A 228 -18.94 -6.96 -0.08
N CYS A 229 -20.24 -6.89 0.21
CA CYS A 229 -20.90 -7.70 1.24
C CYS A 229 -21.10 -9.15 0.79
N GLU A 230 -21.47 -9.37 -0.48
CA GLU A 230 -21.73 -10.70 -1.05
C GLU A 230 -20.44 -11.51 -1.31
N GLN A 231 -19.32 -10.86 -1.64
CA GLN A 231 -18.09 -11.56 -2.03
C GLN A 231 -17.29 -12.22 -0.89
N GLY A 232 -17.70 -12.14 0.38
CA GLY A 232 -17.07 -12.94 1.45
C GLY A 232 -15.55 -12.78 1.63
N VAL A 233 -14.91 -11.74 1.08
CA VAL A 233 -13.43 -11.61 0.88
C VAL A 233 -12.61 -11.43 2.17
N TYR A 234 -13.12 -11.84 3.34
CA TYR A 234 -12.36 -11.85 4.60
C TYR A 234 -12.56 -13.14 5.41
N GLY A 235 -12.91 -14.25 4.76
CA GLY A 235 -12.94 -15.57 5.39
C GLY A 235 -12.18 -16.59 4.54
N GLU A 236 -11.08 -17.09 5.10
CA GLU A 236 -10.49 -18.44 4.92
C GLU A 236 -8.96 -18.41 4.75
N GLU A 237 -8.26 -18.45 5.88
CA GLU A 237 -7.17 -19.41 6.20
C GLU A 237 -6.77 -19.15 7.66
N MET A 238 -7.60 -19.59 8.60
CA MET A 238 -7.17 -19.77 9.98
C MET A 238 -6.47 -21.13 10.04
N ASP A 239 -5.17 -21.11 9.82
CA ASP A 239 -4.29 -22.27 9.90
C ASP A 239 -4.30 -22.83 11.33
N GLY A 240 -5.17 -23.81 11.54
CA GLY A 240 -5.31 -24.58 12.77
C GLY A 240 -4.14 -25.54 12.94
N ARG A 241 -3.02 -25.04 13.48
CA ARG A 241 -2.00 -25.92 14.04
C ARG A 241 -2.43 -26.38 15.43
N GLY A 242 -3.04 -27.56 15.43
CA GLY A 242 -3.33 -28.34 16.62
C GLY A 242 -2.09 -28.53 17.48
N LEU A 243 -2.18 -28.08 18.72
CA LEU A 243 -1.30 -28.49 19.81
C LEU A 243 -1.49 -30.00 20.00
N LYS A 244 -0.57 -30.80 19.45
CA LYS A 244 -0.38 -32.19 19.87
C LYS A 244 0.24 -32.15 21.27
N ASN A 245 -0.60 -32.40 22.27
CA ASN A 245 -0.18 -32.74 23.61
C ASN A 245 0.64 -34.04 23.56
N ASN A 246 1.96 -33.93 23.69
CA ASN A 246 2.81 -35.06 24.04
C ASN A 246 3.03 -35.01 25.54
N ASN A 247 2.22 -35.78 26.24
CA ASN A 247 2.41 -36.15 27.65
C ASN A 247 3.16 -37.49 27.67
N PRO A 248 4.41 -37.57 28.17
CA PRO A 248 4.96 -38.85 28.58
C PRO A 248 4.73 -38.98 30.09
N GLY A 249 3.77 -39.82 30.46
CA GLY A 249 3.67 -40.31 31.83
C GLY A 249 4.70 -41.42 32.04
N ALA A 250 5.63 -41.19 32.97
CA ALA A 250 6.30 -42.17 33.83
C ALA A 250 7.20 -41.43 34.83
#